data_AF-A0ABD5THM1-F1
#
_entry.id   AF-A0ABD5THM1-F1
#
_cell.length_a   1.000
_cell.length_b   1.000
_cell.length_c   1.000
_cell.angle_alpha   90.00
_cell.angle_beta   90.00
_cell.angle_gamma   90.00
#
_symmetry.space_group_name_H-M   'P 1'
#
loop_
_entity.id
_entity.type
_entity.pdbx_description
1 polymer ?
#
loop_
_entity_poly.entity_id
_entity_poly.type
_entity_poly.pdbx_seq_one_letter_code
_entity_poly.pdbx_strand_id
1 'polypeptide(L)'
;MTETVDLQGEVIGLGTLAAMAVLLYGTFVSTEIAGVAAVDVATVIFAGTFVVVAALHAWIGQYNLAWGHGGAGAGLLFVLLGESLQRVAIGLLLLFLSGAYIALVVRRLHREAEAAAAGVDA
;
A
#
# COMPACT_ATOMS: atom_id res chain seq x y z
N MET A 1 6.97 16.71 9.48
CA MET A 1 5.87 15.75 9.31
C MET A 1 5.03 16.04 8.07
N THR A 2 4.93 17.30 7.63
CA THR A 2 4.12 17.74 6.49
C THR A 2 4.63 17.20 5.14
N GLU A 3 5.93 17.26 4.89
CA GLU A 3 6.52 16.89 3.59
C GLU A 3 6.46 15.39 3.29
N THR A 4 6.61 14.52 4.29
CA THR A 4 6.60 13.06 4.10
C THR A 4 5.20 12.49 3.90
N VAL A 5 4.19 13.07 4.57
CA VAL A 5 2.78 12.70 4.39
C VAL A 5 2.30 13.13 2.99
N ASP A 6 2.80 14.26 2.50
CA ASP A 6 2.53 14.74 1.13
C ASP A 6 3.11 13.77 0.08
N LEU A 7 4.37 13.36 0.25
CA LEU A 7 5.01 12.36 -0.62
C LEU A 7 4.33 10.98 -0.59
N GLN A 8 3.84 10.53 0.57
CA GLN A 8 3.06 9.29 0.67
C GLN A 8 1.76 9.40 -0.14
N GLY A 9 1.02 10.49 0.05
CA GLY A 9 -0.22 10.76 -0.67
C GLY A 9 -0.01 10.80 -2.18
N GLU A 10 1.06 11.46 -2.62
CA GLU A 10 1.44 11.56 -4.02
C GLU A 10 1.79 10.20 -4.62
N VAL A 11 2.62 9.38 -3.95
CA VAL A 11 2.99 8.04 -4.43
C VAL A 11 1.76 7.12 -4.53
N ILE A 12 0.90 7.14 -3.51
CA ILE A 12 -0.34 6.34 -3.53
C ILE A 12 -1.28 6.82 -4.64
N GLY A 13 -1.43 8.14 -4.79
CA GLY A 13 -2.24 8.75 -5.84
C GLY A 13 -1.76 8.36 -7.23
N LEU A 14 -0.46 8.53 -7.50
CA LEU A 14 0.14 8.18 -8.79
C LEU A 14 0.03 6.68 -9.09
N GLY A 15 0.32 5.82 -8.11
CA GLY A 15 0.16 4.37 -8.24
C GLY A 15 -1.28 3.97 -8.56
N THR A 16 -2.24 4.58 -7.87
CA THR A 16 -3.68 4.36 -8.10
C THR A 16 -4.09 4.80 -9.49
N LEU A 17 -3.68 5.99 -9.93
CA LEU A 17 -3.98 6.50 -11.27
C LEU A 17 -3.39 5.61 -12.36
N ALA A 18 -2.15 5.15 -12.19
CA ALA A 18 -1.49 4.24 -13.13
C ALA A 18 -2.23 2.90 -13.21
N ALA A 19 -2.57 2.30 -12.06
CA ALA A 19 -3.32 1.05 -12.03
C ALA A 19 -4.72 1.19 -12.63
N MET A 20 -5.42 2.30 -12.35
CA MET A 20 -6.72 2.61 -12.95
C MET A 20 -6.62 2.77 -14.47
N ALA A 21 -5.60 3.47 -14.98
CA ALA A 21 -5.38 3.62 -16.41
C ALA A 21 -5.18 2.26 -17.09
N VAL A 22 -4.42 1.35 -16.45
CA VAL A 22 -4.24 -0.03 -16.92
C VAL A 22 -5.55 -0.82 -16.91
N LEU A 23 -6.36 -0.72 -15.85
CA LEU A 23 -7.65 -1.41 -15.78
C LEU A 23 -8.66 -0.88 -16.81
N LEU A 24 -8.68 0.45 -17.03
CA LEU A 24 -9.50 1.08 -18.06
C LEU A 24 -9.07 0.62 -19.46
N TYR A 25 -7.77 0.56 -19.73
CA TYR A 25 -7.24 -0.03 -20.96
C TYR A 25 -7.66 -1.49 -21.11
N GLY A 26 -7.52 -2.27 -20.04
CA GLY A 26 -7.98 -3.65 -19.87
C GLY A 26 -9.44 -3.88 -20.27
N THR A 27 -10.27 -2.89 -19.94
CA THR A 27 -11.73 -2.95 -20.10
C THR A 27 -12.19 -2.47 -21.47
N PHE A 28 -11.59 -1.39 -21.99
CA PHE A 28 -12.10 -0.69 -23.18
C PHE A 28 -11.26 -0.90 -24.44
N VAL A 29 -10.02 -1.36 -24.32
CA VAL A 29 -9.08 -1.45 -25.46
C VAL A 29 -8.60 -2.88 -25.67
N SER A 30 -7.99 -3.50 -24.67
CA SER A 30 -7.47 -4.86 -24.75
C SER A 30 -7.33 -5.44 -23.36
N THR A 31 -7.79 -6.68 -23.16
CA THR A 31 -7.67 -7.41 -21.90
C THR A 31 -6.22 -7.74 -21.53
N GLU A 32 -5.29 -7.61 -22.47
CA GLU A 32 -3.87 -7.90 -22.31
C GLU A 32 -2.98 -6.71 -22.69
N ILE A 33 -1.87 -6.57 -21.97
CA ILE A 33 -0.77 -5.65 -22.24
C ILE A 33 0.49 -6.49 -22.40
N ALA A 34 1.06 -6.50 -23.62
CA ALA A 34 2.25 -7.29 -23.96
C ALA A 34 2.15 -8.79 -23.59
N GLY A 35 0.96 -9.39 -23.74
CA GLY A 35 0.71 -10.80 -23.43
C GLY A 35 0.48 -11.12 -21.95
N VAL A 36 0.32 -10.09 -21.10
CA VAL A 36 -0.02 -10.22 -19.68
C VAL A 36 -1.41 -9.63 -19.45
N ALA A 37 -2.25 -10.28 -18.66
CA ALA A 37 -3.57 -9.77 -18.35
C ALA A 37 -3.47 -8.38 -17.68
N ALA A 38 -4.28 -7.42 -18.14
CA ALA A 38 -4.24 -6.05 -17.64
C ALA A 38 -4.50 -5.98 -16.12
N VAL A 39 -5.33 -6.89 -15.58
CA VAL A 39 -5.57 -7.00 -14.13
C VAL A 39 -4.31 -7.38 -13.35
N ASP A 40 -3.46 -8.23 -13.92
CA ASP A 40 -2.21 -8.65 -13.29
C ASP A 40 -1.21 -7.49 -13.30
N VAL A 41 -1.11 -6.77 -14.43
CA VAL A 41 -0.29 -5.56 -14.53
C VAL A 41 -0.72 -4.51 -13.51
N ALA A 42 -2.02 -4.25 -13.38
CA ALA A 42 -2.55 -3.32 -12.38
C ALA A 42 -2.24 -3.77 -10.94
N THR A 43 -2.34 -5.07 -10.67
CA THR A 43 -2.02 -5.65 -9.36
C THR A 43 -0.54 -5.49 -9.02
N VAL A 44 0.36 -5.69 -9.98
CA VAL A 44 1.80 -5.42 -9.82
C VAL A 44 2.06 -3.95 -9.53
N ILE A 45 1.38 -3.03 -10.23
CA ILE A 45 1.50 -1.59 -9.96
C ILE A 45 1.12 -1.29 -8.51
N PHE A 46 -0.03 -1.79 -8.04
CA PHE A 46 -0.45 -1.59 -6.65
C PHE A 46 0.55 -2.18 -5.65
N ALA A 47 1.01 -3.42 -5.87
CA ALA A 47 2.02 -4.04 -5.02
C ALA A 47 3.31 -3.20 -4.97
N GLY A 48 3.77 -2.71 -6.12
CA GLY A 48 4.92 -1.82 -6.25
C GLY A 48 4.73 -0.51 -5.49
N THR A 49 3.55 0.11 -5.56
CA THR A 49 3.22 1.31 -4.79
C THR A 49 3.40 1.09 -3.29
N PHE A 50 2.87 -0.02 -2.76
CA PHE A 50 3.04 -0.35 -1.34
C PHE A 50 4.50 -0.58 -0.95
N VAL A 51 5.30 -1.21 -1.82
CA VAL A 51 6.75 -1.39 -1.60
C VAL A 51 7.49 -0.06 -1.58
N VAL A 52 7.18 0.86 -2.50
CA VAL A 52 7.79 2.20 -2.52
C VAL A 52 7.42 2.97 -1.26
N VAL A 53 6.15 2.96 -0.86
CA VAL A 53 5.72 3.61 0.39
C VAL A 53 6.41 2.99 1.60
N ALA A 54 6.59 1.67 1.63
CA ALA A 54 7.32 1.00 2.70
C ALA A 54 8.79 1.47 2.77
N ALA A 55 9.46 1.58 1.62
CA ALA A 55 10.83 2.06 1.53
C ALA A 55 10.96 3.52 2.01
N LEU A 56 10.02 4.39 1.64
CA LEU A 56 9.98 5.78 2.11
C LEU A 56 9.84 5.85 3.64
N HIS A 57 8.94 5.07 4.23
CA HIS A 57 8.78 5.02 5.69
C HIS A 57 10.02 4.46 6.39
N ALA A 58 10.66 3.43 5.83
CA ALA A 58 11.90 2.88 6.38
C ALA A 58 13.03 3.91 6.33
N TRP A 59 13.12 4.68 5.24
CA TRP A 59 14.13 5.73 5.04
C TRP A 59 14.05 6.83 6.11
N ILE A 60 12.83 7.22 6.50
CA ILE A 60 12.60 8.26 7.52
C ILE A 60 12.50 7.70 8.95
N GLY A 61 12.86 6.43 9.17
CA GLY A 61 12.86 5.78 10.49
C GLY A 61 11.49 5.37 11.02
N GLN A 62 10.42 5.48 10.21
CA GLN A 62 9.06 5.07 10.57
C GLN A 62 8.82 3.58 10.28
N TYR A 63 9.64 2.71 10.90
CA TYR A 63 9.64 1.27 10.61
C TYR A 63 8.30 0.57 10.85
N ASN A 64 7.48 1.04 11.79
CA ASN A 64 6.13 0.49 11.99
C ASN A 64 5.29 0.64 10.70
N LEU A 65 5.25 1.84 10.11
CA LEU A 65 4.51 2.05 8.86
C LEU A 65 5.17 1.35 7.67
N ALA A 66 6.50 1.22 7.68
CA ALA A 66 7.23 0.46 6.67
C ALA A 66 6.82 -1.03 6.67
N TRP A 67 6.75 -1.67 7.83
CA TRP A 67 6.31 -3.06 7.95
C TRP A 67 4.85 -3.24 7.51
N GLY A 68 3.98 -2.30 7.88
CA GLY A 68 2.58 -2.31 7.45
C GLY A 68 2.44 -2.31 5.93
N HIS A 69 3.05 -1.34 5.25
CA HIS A 69 2.96 -1.20 3.79
C HIS A 69 3.73 -2.31 3.07
N GLY A 70 4.90 -2.69 3.58
CA GLY A 70 5.69 -3.78 3.01
C GLY A 70 4.95 -5.12 3.06
N GLY A 71 4.27 -5.40 4.18
CA GLY A 71 3.40 -6.57 4.32
C GLY A 71 2.20 -6.54 3.37
N ALA A 72 1.62 -5.37 3.11
CA ALA A 72 0.54 -5.21 2.13
C ALA A 72 1.04 -5.47 0.69
N GLY A 73 2.19 -4.92 0.32
CA GLY A 73 2.82 -5.20 -0.97
C GLY A 73 3.12 -6.68 -1.16
N ALA A 74 3.69 -7.34 -0.14
CA ALA A 74 3.93 -8.77 -0.15
C ALA A 74 2.62 -9.57 -0.26
N GLY A 75 1.58 -9.19 0.50
CA GLY A 75 0.27 -9.84 0.45
C GLY A 75 -0.35 -9.80 -0.95
N LEU A 76 -0.27 -8.66 -1.65
CA LEU A 76 -0.74 -8.54 -3.04
C LEU A 76 0.04 -9.48 -3.98
N LEU A 77 1.36 -9.58 -3.82
CA LEU A 77 2.17 -10.51 -4.63
C LEU A 77 1.82 -11.97 -4.36
N PHE A 78 1.53 -12.34 -3.10
CA PHE A 78 1.07 -13.69 -2.75
C PHE A 78 -0.29 -14.02 -3.37
N VAL A 79 -1.20 -13.04 -3.44
CA VAL A 79 -2.49 -13.21 -4.14
C VAL A 79 -2.25 -13.37 -5.63
N LEU A 80 -1.44 -12.51 -6.24
CA LEU A 80 -1.17 -12.50 -7.67
C LEU A 80 -0.46 -13.76 -8.16
N LEU A 81 0.58 -14.20 -7.44
CA LEU A 81 1.40 -15.37 -7.79
C LEU A 81 0.86 -16.67 -7.17
N GLY A 82 -0.31 -16.61 -6.56
CA GLY A 82 -0.92 -17.71 -5.83
C GLY A 82 -1.56 -18.73 -6.76
N GLU A 83 -0.84 -19.78 -7.13
CA GLU A 83 -1.40 -20.93 -7.86
C GLU A 83 -2.24 -21.87 -6.98
N SER A 84 -2.18 -21.71 -5.66
CA SER A 84 -2.93 -22.52 -4.70
C SER A 84 -3.78 -21.66 -3.76
N LEU A 85 -4.92 -22.22 -3.34
CA LEU A 85 -5.82 -21.57 -2.39
C LEU A 85 -5.10 -21.15 -1.10
N GLN A 86 -4.14 -21.93 -0.62
CA GLN A 86 -3.35 -21.61 0.56
C GLN A 86 -2.50 -20.35 0.35
N ARG A 87 -1.85 -20.19 -0.81
CA ARG A 87 -1.05 -18.99 -1.12
C ARG A 87 -1.93 -17.75 -1.20
N VAL A 88 -3.09 -17.86 -1.87
CA VAL A 88 -4.06 -16.78 -1.95
C VAL A 88 -4.60 -16.41 -0.56
N ALA A 89 -4.94 -17.40 0.27
CA ALA A 89 -5.42 -17.17 1.63
C ALA A 89 -4.37 -16.48 2.52
N ILE A 90 -3.09 -16.88 2.41
CA ILE A 90 -1.98 -16.21 3.09
C ILE A 90 -1.86 -14.75 2.62
N GLY A 91 -1.94 -14.51 1.31
CA GLY A 91 -1.90 -13.17 0.74
C GLY A 91 -3.02 -12.28 1.27
N LEU A 92 -4.27 -12.77 1.28
CA LEU A 92 -5.43 -12.07 1.82
C LEU A 92 -5.30 -11.80 3.33
N LEU A 93 -4.80 -12.77 4.09
CA LEU A 93 -4.55 -12.60 5.51
C LEU A 93 -3.50 -11.52 5.77
N LEU A 94 -2.40 -11.51 5.01
CA LEU A 94 -1.37 -10.48 5.10
C LEU A 94 -1.94 -9.10 4.79
N LEU A 95 -2.75 -8.97 3.73
CA LEU A 95 -3.41 -7.70 3.39
C LEU A 95 -4.29 -7.19 4.52
N PHE A 96 -5.13 -8.06 5.08
CA PHE A 96 -6.01 -7.71 6.18
C PHE A 96 -5.22 -7.27 7.42
N LEU A 97 -4.22 -8.06 7.83
CA LEU A 97 -3.40 -7.77 9.01
C LEU A 97 -2.57 -6.49 8.83
N SER A 98 -2.00 -6.27 7.64
CA SER A 98 -1.27 -5.04 7.31
C SER A 98 -2.19 -3.81 7.36
N GLY A 99 -3.37 -3.88 6.76
CA GLY A 99 -4.33 -2.77 6.81
C GLY A 99 -4.77 -2.45 8.24
N ALA A 100 -5.09 -3.48 9.03
CA ALA A 100 -5.44 -3.33 10.45
C ALA A 100 -4.29 -2.71 11.24
N TYR A 101 -3.07 -3.17 11.04
CA TYR A 101 -1.89 -2.66 11.73
C TYR A 101 -1.61 -1.19 11.38
N ILE A 102 -1.65 -0.82 10.09
CA ILE A 102 -1.50 0.57 9.65
C ILE A 102 -2.54 1.46 10.33
N ALA A 103 -3.82 1.05 10.33
CA ALA A 103 -4.89 1.81 10.95
C ALA A 103 -4.67 2.02 12.46
N LEU A 104 -4.19 1.00 13.17
CA LEU A 104 -3.88 1.09 14.59
C LEU A 104 -2.70 2.04 14.86
N VAL A 105 -1.63 1.95 14.07
CA VAL A 105 -0.45 2.82 14.19
C VAL A 105 -0.82 4.27 13.91
N VAL A 106 -1.56 4.55 12.84
CA VAL A 106 -2.00 5.91 12.50
C VAL A 106 -2.88 6.49 13.61
N ARG A 107 -3.85 5.73 14.14
CA ARG A 107 -4.68 6.18 15.26
C ARG A 107 -3.86 6.46 16.52
N ARG A 108 -2.83 5.66 16.79
CA ARG A 108 -1.92 5.89 17.92
C ARG A 108 -1.15 7.20 17.73
N LEU A 109 -0.53 7.40 16.57
CA LEU A 109 0.24 8.61 16.26
C LEU A 109 -0.63 9.87 16.33
N HIS A 110 -1.88 9.79 15.88
CA HIS A 110 -2.82 10.89 15.98
C HIS A 110 -3.11 11.29 17.43
N ARG A 111 -3.40 10.31 18.30
CA ARG A 111 -3.62 10.54 19.74
C ARG A 111 -2.40 11.12 20.44
N GLU A 112 -1.20 10.64 20.10
CA GLU A 112 0.06 11.17 20.65
C GLU A 112 0.28 12.63 20.24
N ALA A 113 -0.04 12.98 18.98
CA ALA A 113 0.04 14.36 18.49
C ALA A 113 -0.98 15.29 19.16
N GLU A 114 -2.23 14.83 19.34
CA GLU A 114 -3.27 15.59 20.07
C GLU A 114 -2.89 15.83 21.54
N ALA A 115 -2.38 14.80 22.22
CA ALA A 115 -1.94 14.91 23.60
C ALA A 115 -0.75 15.86 23.76
N ALA A 116 0.20 15.83 22.82
CA ALA A 116 1.32 16.77 22.81
C ALA A 116 0.83 18.22 22.59
N ALA A 117 -0.12 18.44 21.68
CA ALA A 117 -0.70 19.77 21.46
C ALA A 117 -1.46 20.29 22.69
N ALA A 118 -2.22 19.42 23.38
CA ALA A 118 -2.95 19.79 24.59
C ALA A 118 -2.05 20.03 25.82
N GLY A 119 -0.83 19.47 25.84
CA GLY A 119 0.13 19.63 26.92
C GLY A 119 1.12 20.78 26.77
N VAL A 120 1.13 21.48 25.62
CA VAL A 120 2.02 22.63 25.36
C VAL A 120 1.42 23.96 25.88
N ASP A 121 0.17 23.96 26.32
CA ASP A 121 -0.52 25.12 26.94
C ASP A 121 -0.63 25.04 28.49
N ALA A 122 0.16 24.17 29.15
CA ALA A 122 0.21 24.05 30.63
C ALA A 122 1.54 24.61 31.22
#